data_AF-A0A935KAX8-F1
#
_entry.id   AF-A0A935KAX8-F1
#
_cell.length_a   1.000
_cell.length_b   1.000
_cell.length_c   1.000
_cell.angle_alpha   90.00
_cell.angle_beta   90.00
_cell.angle_gamma   90.00
#
_symmetry.space_group_name_H-M   'P 1'
#
loop_
_entity.id
_entity.type
_entity.pdbx_description
1 polymer ?
#
loop_
_entity_poly.entity_id
_entity_poly.type
_entity_poly.pdbx_seq_one_letter_code
_entity_poly.pdbx_strand_id
1 'polypeptide(L)' 'MHWRGQPAKRLRGFLIDAESPPSAGTELFAADGKKVGEITSSIHSISLDRPIALELCASLLSRTRHGIHA' A
#
# COMPACT_ATOMS: atom_id res chain seq x y z
N MET A 1 18.50 19.12 -5.72
CA MET A 1 18.05 18.06 -4.81
C MET A 1 19.03 16.89 -4.92
N HIS A 2 19.74 16.51 -3.86
CA HIS A 2 20.76 15.46 -3.93
C HIS A 2 20.36 14.31 -3.00
N TRP A 3 19.88 13.22 -3.59
CA TRP A 3 19.47 11.99 -2.89
C TRP A 3 20.67 11.04 -2.78
N ARG A 4 21.07 10.67 -1.55
CA ARG A 4 22.32 9.93 -1.23
C ARG A 4 22.06 8.54 -0.62
N GLY A 5 21.20 7.70 -1.20
CA GLY A 5 21.01 6.35 -0.65
C GLY A 5 19.89 5.52 -1.29
N GLN A 6 19.54 4.39 -0.66
CA GLN A 6 18.33 3.64 -0.99
C GLN A 6 17.11 4.34 -0.35
N PRO A 7 16.01 4.59 -1.08
CA PRO A 7 14.76 5.14 -0.52
C PRO A 7 14.33 4.37 0.72
N ALA A 8 14.13 5.07 1.84
CA ALA A 8 13.68 4.44 3.09
C ALA A 8 12.23 3.93 2.98
N LYS A 9 11.40 4.63 2.19
CA LYS A 9 10.02 4.28 1.88
C LYS A 9 9.78 4.30 0.37
N ARG A 10 8.79 3.54 -0.10
CA ARG A 10 8.34 3.51 -1.50
C ARG A 10 6.83 3.65 -1.54
N LEU A 11 6.37 4.44 -2.51
CA LEU A 11 4.96 4.47 -2.88
C LEU A 11 4.65 3.26 -3.76
N ARG A 12 3.58 2.52 -3.46
CA ARG A 12 3.19 1.31 -4.19
C ARG A 12 1.69 1.30 -4.47
N GLY A 13 1.30 0.70 -5.58
CA GLY A 13 -0.10 0.47 -5.94
C GLY A 13 -0.60 -0.88 -5.43
N PHE A 14 -1.83 -0.91 -4.94
CA PHE A 14 -2.53 -2.09 -4.42
C PHE A 14 -3.86 -2.30 -5.13
N LEU A 15 -4.15 -3.56 -5.44
CA LEU A 15 -5.50 -4.01 -5.71
C LEU A 15 -6.11 -4.43 -4.39
N ILE A 16 -7.28 -3.89 -4.07
CA ILE A 16 -7.95 -4.14 -2.80
C ILE A 16 -9.11 -5.08 -3.05
N ASP A 17 -9.27 -6.05 -2.14
CA ASP A 17 -10.44 -6.92 -2.09
C ASP A 17 -11.41 -6.38 -1.05
N ALA A 18 -12.17 -5.36 -1.46
CA ALA A 18 -13.18 -4.69 -0.65
C ALA A 18 -14.27 -4.12 -1.58
N GLU A 19 -15.47 -3.90 -1.06
CA GLU A 19 -16.56 -3.27 -1.84
C GLU A 19 -16.30 -1.79 -2.11
N SER A 20 -15.63 -1.09 -1.20
CA SER A 20 -15.38 0.35 -1.29
C SER A 20 -13.91 0.70 -1.04
N PRO A 21 -13.40 1.80 -1.62
CA PRO A 21 -12.02 2.24 -1.39
C PRO A 21 -11.80 2.65 0.07
N PRO A 22 -10.70 2.21 0.73
CA PRO A 22 -10.41 2.61 2.10
C PRO A 22 -10.01 4.08 2.19
N SER A 23 -10.28 4.73 3.32
CA SER A 23 -9.88 6.12 3.54
C SER A 23 -8.36 6.31 3.53
N ALA A 24 -7.89 7.51 3.19
CA ALA A 24 -6.51 7.88 3.47
C ALA A 24 -6.23 7.79 4.98
N GLY A 25 -5.04 7.31 5.34
CA GLY A 25 -4.64 7.03 6.72
C GLY A 25 -5.01 5.64 7.22
N THR A 26 -5.76 4.83 6.47
CA THR A 26 -6.01 3.42 6.82
C THR A 26 -4.68 2.67 6.95
N GLU A 27 -4.48 2.02 8.09
CA GLU A 27 -3.25 1.29 8.41
C GLU A 27 -3.20 -0.04 7.65
N LEU A 28 -2.02 -0.40 7.16
CA LEU A 28 -1.80 -1.66 6.45
C LEU A 28 -0.98 -2.61 7.29
N PHE A 29 -1.42 -3.86 7.34
CA PHE A 29 -0.78 -4.92 8.11
C PHE A 29 -0.37 -6.06 7.20
N ALA A 30 0.83 -6.61 7.44
CA ALA A 30 1.23 -7.88 6.86
C ALA A 30 0.44 -9.02 7.52
N ALA A 31 0.43 -10.19 6.87
CA ALA A 31 -0.22 -11.40 7.40
C ALA A 31 0.27 -11.83 8.79
N ASP A 32 1.48 -11.40 9.21
CA ASP A 32 2.02 -11.63 10.56
C ASP A 32 1.52 -10.60 11.60
N GLY A 33 0.60 -9.71 11.22
CA GLY A 33 0.05 -8.65 12.06
C GLY A 33 0.95 -7.42 12.21
N LYS A 34 2.09 -7.35 11.52
CA LYS A 34 2.98 -6.19 11.60
C LYS A 34 2.46 -5.04 10.73
N LYS A 35 2.39 -3.83 11.29
CA LYS A 35 2.10 -2.61 10.50
C LYS A 35 3.22 -2.38 9.48
N VAL A 36 2.85 -2.31 8.21
CA VAL A 36 3.77 -2.16 7.07
C VAL A 36 3.67 -0.80 6.39
N GLY A 37 2.56 -0.09 6.55
CA GLY A 37 2.36 1.23 5.92
C GLY A 37 1.01 1.83 6.24
N GLU A 38 0.64 2.83 5.43
CA GLU A 38 -0.69 3.43 5.42
C GLU A 38 -1.11 3.73 3.98
N ILE A 39 -2.42 3.76 3.76
CA ILE A 39 -3.04 4.24 2.52
C ILE A 39 -2.89 5.75 2.43
N THR A 40 -2.34 6.24 1.32
CA THR A 40 -2.21 7.67 1.02
C THR A 40 -3.36 8.19 0.18
N SER A 41 -3.86 7.36 -0.73
CA SER A 41 -4.98 7.68 -1.63
C SER A 41 -5.61 6.38 -2.13
N SER A 42 -6.90 6.40 -2.40
CA SER A 42 -7.64 5.27 -2.95
C SER A 42 -8.76 5.76 -3.87
N ILE A 43 -9.19 4.90 -4.78
CA ILE A 43 -10.30 5.18 -5.68
C ILE A 43 -10.93 3.87 -6.18
N HIS A 44 -12.19 3.91 -6.59
CA HIS A 44 -12.79 2.81 -7.34
C HIS A 44 -12.38 2.91 -8.82
N SER A 45 -11.67 1.90 -9.34
CA SER A 45 -11.23 1.88 -10.73
C SER A 45 -12.33 1.29 -11.61
N ILE A 46 -12.92 2.11 -12.48
CA ILE A 46 -13.96 1.68 -13.42
C ILE A 46 -13.42 0.62 -14.38
N SER A 47 -12.20 0.78 -14.88
CA SER A 47 -11.60 -0.16 -15.83
C SER A 47 -11.30 -1.54 -15.24
N LEU A 48 -11.12 -1.62 -13.92
CA LEU A 48 -10.84 -2.87 -13.20
C LEU A 48 -12.05 -3.36 -12.40
N ASP A 49 -13.15 -2.60 -12.39
CA ASP A 49 -14.35 -2.80 -11.58
C ASP A 49 -14.05 -3.15 -10.11
N ARG A 50 -13.04 -2.48 -9.54
CA ARG A 50 -12.63 -2.73 -8.15
C ARG A 50 -11.88 -1.56 -7.52
N PRO A 51 -11.84 -1.47 -6.18
CA PRO A 51 -11.00 -0.50 -5.49
C PRO A 51 -9.50 -0.74 -5.70
N ILE A 52 -8.79 0.37 -5.87
CA ILE A 52 -7.33 0.43 -5.93
C ILE A 52 -6.83 1.51 -4.96
N ALA A 53 -5.59 1.38 -4.50
CA ALA A 53 -4.99 2.39 -3.64
C ALA A 53 -3.48 2.53 -3.81
N LEU A 54 -2.96 3.63 -3.28
CA LEU A 54 -1.55 3.93 -3.15
C LEU A 54 -1.15 3.88 -1.68
N GLU A 55 -0.15 3.07 -1.33
CA GLU A 55 0.42 3.00 0.01
C GLU A 55 1.81 3.61 0.06
N LEU A 56 2.22 4.09 1.24
CA LEU A 56 3.61 4.40 1.56
C LEU A 56 4.18 3.36 2.54
N CYS A 57 5.04 2.48 2.04
CA CYS A 57 5.61 1.36 2.80
C CYS A 57 7.14 1.42 2.89
N ALA A 58 7.74 0.80 3.91
CA ALA A 58 9.19 0.70 4.05
C ALA A 58 9.83 -0.11 2.91
N SER A 59 10.93 0.40 2.33
CA SER A 59 11.55 -0.17 1.12
C SER A 59 12.15 -1.57 1.32
N LEU A 60 12.53 -1.90 2.56
CA LEU A 60 13.13 -3.19 2.96
C LEU A 60 12.14 -4.37 2.92
N LEU A 61 10.82 -4.14 2.83
CA LEU A 61 9.80 -5.19 2.68
C LEU A 61 9.61 -5.69 1.24
N SER A 62 10.51 -5.36 0.30
CA SER A 62 10.36 -5.65 -1.13
C SER A 62 10.64 -7.10 -1.56
N ARG A 63 11.08 -8.00 -0.66
CA ARG A 63 11.50 -9.36 -1.04
C ARG A 63 10.49 -10.47 -0.82
N THR A 64 9.34 -10.18 -0.22
CA THR A 64 8.37 -11.20 0.16
C THR A 64 6.98 -10.78 -0.26
N ARG A 65 6.33 -11.64 -1.07
CA ARG A 65 4.90 -11.57 -1.38
C ARG A 65 4.12 -11.89 -0.10
N HIS A 66 4.09 -10.97 0.86
CA HIS A 66 3.17 -11.08 1.98
C HIS A 66 1.81 -10.60 1.48
N GLY A 67 0.77 -11.43 1.68
CA GLY A 67 -0.60 -10.95 1.60
C GLY A 67 -0.73 -9.81 2.60
N ILE A 68 -0.99 -8.62 2.08
CA ILE A 68 -1.21 -7.41 2.88
C ILE A 68 -2.73 -7.23 2.90
N HIS A 69 -3.27 -7.11 4.10
CA HIS A 69 -4.69 -6.87 4.32
C HIS A 69 -4.85 -5.40 4.74
N ALA A 70 -5.84 -4.74 4.14
CA ALA A 70 -6.19 -3.34 4.35
C ALA A 70 -7.52 -3.24 5.10
#